data_AF-A0A7Y2HL26-F1
#
_entry.id   AF-A0A7Y2HL26-F1
#
_cell.length_a   1.000
_cell.length_b   1.000
_cell.length_c   1.000
_cell.angle_alpha   90.00
_cell.angle_beta   90.00
_cell.angle_gamma   90.00
#
_symmetry.space_group_name_H-M   'P 1'
#
loop_
_entity.id
_entity.type
_entity.pdbx_description
1 polymer ?
#
loop_
_entity_poly.entity_id
_entity_poly.type
_entity_poly.pdbx_seq_one_letter_code
_entity_poly.pdbx_strand_id
1 'polypeptide(L)'
;MRCKTKNTSLPLLIVFMVLMMGNLSYGQHKTLELIDAIKNDTVYLDLKNYLSGPVLIEFSFKDEMKDFVNGPEEVVIQSEACIPELISIPIELIKDTSSIEWRDYFDVNASLGDPYNSAHNDSILYNLPFSSGKKYRIMQPWNGKLSHFTRESKYALDFDMPEGDTICAAREGIVIRTVDHFTENGGKEHKDKANQVVVLHDDGTMAFYVHLLHRGV
;
A
#
# COMPACT_ATOMS: atom_id res chain seq x y z
N MET A 1 -4.25 -9.76 16.87
CA MET A 1 -5.72 -9.98 16.84
C MET A 1 -5.99 -10.77 15.57
N ARG A 2 -6.27 -12.08 15.62
CA ARG A 2 -6.43 -12.92 14.40
C ARG A 2 -7.53 -12.39 13.48
N CYS A 3 -7.48 -12.76 12.20
CA CYS A 3 -8.63 -12.63 11.30
C CYS A 3 -9.78 -13.46 11.89
N LYS A 4 -10.75 -12.81 12.56
CA LYS A 4 -11.96 -13.52 13.01
C LYS A 4 -12.75 -13.91 11.77
N THR A 5 -13.07 -15.19 11.63
CA THR A 5 -14.18 -15.61 10.76
C THR A 5 -15.43 -14.91 11.25
N LYS A 6 -16.19 -14.26 10.35
CA LYS A 6 -17.43 -13.54 10.72
C LYS A 6 -18.46 -14.53 11.26
N ASN A 7 -18.45 -14.79 12.56
CA ASN A 7 -19.62 -15.29 13.27
C ASN A 7 -20.45 -14.08 13.70
N THR A 8 -21.57 -13.87 13.00
CA THR A 8 -22.58 -12.89 13.35
C THR A 8 -23.22 -13.25 14.69
N SER A 9 -22.88 -12.50 15.73
CA SER A 9 -23.78 -12.27 16.86
C SER A 9 -23.48 -10.89 17.46
N LEU A 10 -24.46 -10.00 17.34
CA LEU A 10 -24.53 -8.75 18.11
C LEU A 10 -24.89 -9.12 19.56
N PRO A 11 -24.41 -8.38 20.56
CA PRO A 11 -25.36 -7.42 21.16
C PRO A 11 -24.75 -6.10 21.69
N LEU A 12 -25.63 -5.09 21.65
CA LEU A 12 -25.93 -4.07 22.66
C LEU A 12 -24.83 -3.13 23.22
N LEU A 13 -24.95 -1.89 22.75
CA LEU A 13 -24.71 -0.57 23.37
C LEU A 13 -24.29 -0.51 24.86
N ILE A 14 -23.11 0.07 25.14
CA ILE A 14 -22.85 0.85 26.37
C ILE A 14 -22.12 2.13 25.98
N VAL A 15 -22.73 3.26 26.32
CA VAL A 15 -22.18 4.61 26.23
C VAL A 15 -21.14 4.79 27.34
N PHE A 16 -19.91 5.17 26.99
CA PHE A 16 -18.99 5.79 27.92
C PHE A 16 -18.28 6.96 27.22
N MET A 17 -18.71 8.17 27.57
CA MET A 17 -18.05 9.42 27.25
C MET A 17 -16.86 9.57 28.21
N VAL A 18 -15.63 9.45 27.70
CA VAL A 18 -14.41 9.81 28.43
C VAL A 18 -13.65 10.82 27.59
N LEU A 19 -13.58 12.06 28.07
CA LEU A 19 -12.57 13.03 27.66
C LEU A 19 -11.20 12.49 28.07
N MET A 20 -10.37 12.18 27.08
CA MET A 20 -8.92 12.01 27.26
C MET A 20 -8.22 12.98 26.33
N MET A 21 -7.76 14.10 26.89
CA MET A 21 -6.60 14.81 26.35
C MET A 21 -5.40 13.89 26.61
N GLY A 22 -4.95 13.19 25.58
CA GLY A 22 -3.87 12.23 25.65
C GLY A 22 -2.97 12.37 24.43
N ASN A 23 -1.73 12.74 24.69
CA ASN A 23 -0.56 12.78 23.82
C ASN A 23 -0.72 12.06 22.47
N LEU A 24 -0.52 12.81 21.37
CA LEU A 24 -0.28 12.29 20.03
C LEU A 24 1.05 11.53 20.03
N SER A 25 1.00 10.27 20.48
CA SER A 25 1.99 9.29 20.07
C SER A 25 1.74 9.05 18.58
N TYR A 26 2.70 9.41 17.73
CA TYR A 26 2.72 8.97 16.33
C TYR A 26 2.87 7.44 16.35
N GLY A 27 1.75 6.73 16.44
CA GLY A 27 1.72 5.30 16.23
C GLY A 27 2.23 5.02 14.82
N GLN A 28 3.16 4.07 14.66
CA GLN A 28 3.47 3.54 13.34
C GLN A 28 2.13 3.09 12.72
N HIS A 29 1.71 3.76 11.64
CA HIS A 29 0.56 3.29 10.88
C HIS A 29 0.93 1.90 10.35
N LYS A 30 0.30 0.87 10.92
CA LYS A 30 0.41 -0.49 10.38
C LYS A 30 -0.10 -0.45 8.93
N THR A 31 0.60 -1.13 8.03
CA THR A 31 0.26 -1.18 6.60
C THR A 31 -0.25 -2.55 6.23
N LEU A 32 0.64 -3.55 6.25
CA LEU A 32 0.36 -4.96 6.05
C LEU A 32 0.92 -5.73 7.24
N GLU A 33 0.23 -6.78 7.66
CA GLU A 33 0.66 -7.63 8.77
C GLU A 33 0.39 -9.10 8.44
N LEU A 34 1.41 -9.94 8.63
CA LEU A 34 1.27 -11.39 8.71
C LEU A 34 1.16 -11.75 10.19
N ILE A 35 0.04 -12.35 10.58
CA ILE A 35 -0.25 -12.70 11.99
C ILE A 35 -0.18 -14.21 12.11
N ASP A 36 0.76 -14.70 12.92
CA ASP A 36 0.99 -16.12 13.10
C ASP A 36 0.06 -16.78 14.13
N ALA A 37 -0.08 -18.09 13.95
CA ALA A 37 -1.19 -18.83 14.47
C ALA A 37 -0.90 -20.33 14.50
N ILE A 38 -0.43 -20.86 15.64
CA ILE A 38 -0.22 -22.31 15.78
C ILE A 38 -1.57 -23.03 15.97
N LYS A 39 -1.82 -24.09 15.19
CA LYS A 39 -2.91 -25.06 15.41
C LYS A 39 -2.36 -26.46 15.13
N ASN A 40 -2.47 -27.35 16.10
CA ASN A 40 -1.89 -28.69 16.03
C ASN A 40 -0.40 -28.63 15.68
N ASP A 41 0.00 -29.26 14.58
CA ASP A 41 1.34 -29.38 14.03
C ASP A 41 1.63 -28.35 12.91
N THR A 42 0.81 -27.33 12.77
CA THR A 42 0.91 -26.34 11.68
C THR A 42 0.86 -24.92 12.21
N VAL A 43 1.71 -24.07 11.67
CA VAL A 43 1.65 -22.62 11.83
C VAL A 43 0.95 -22.02 10.62
N TYR A 44 -0.11 -21.28 10.90
CA TYR A 44 -0.83 -20.52 9.91
C TYR A 44 -0.42 -19.05 9.98
N LEU A 45 -0.41 -18.37 8.84
CA LEU A 45 -0.26 -16.93 8.75
C LEU A 45 -1.53 -16.33 8.17
N ASP A 46 -2.18 -15.48 8.96
CA ASP A 46 -3.26 -14.62 8.51
C ASP A 46 -2.65 -13.38 7.86
N LEU A 47 -3.21 -12.91 6.73
CA LEU A 47 -2.81 -11.65 6.10
C LEU A 47 -3.84 -10.55 6.40
N LYS A 48 -3.40 -9.44 6.99
CA LYS A 48 -4.23 -8.27 7.26
C LYS A 48 -3.71 -7.04 6.50
N ASN A 49 -4.62 -6.40 5.78
CA ASN A 49 -4.40 -5.09 5.16
C ASN A 49 -5.03 -4.00 6.03
N TYR A 50 -4.25 -2.99 6.41
CA TYR A 50 -4.68 -1.78 7.13
C TYR A 50 -4.62 -0.52 6.25
N LEU A 51 -4.37 -0.68 4.95
CA LEU A 51 -4.37 0.41 4.00
C LEU A 51 -5.79 0.66 3.50
N SER A 52 -6.05 1.93 3.16
CA SER A 52 -7.31 2.40 2.57
C SER A 52 -7.51 1.99 1.11
N GLY A 53 -6.59 1.20 0.53
CA GLY A 53 -6.65 0.73 -0.85
C GLY A 53 -6.27 -0.75 -0.99
N PRO A 54 -6.56 -1.35 -2.15
CA PRO A 54 -6.14 -2.72 -2.46
C PRO A 54 -4.62 -2.82 -2.58
N VAL A 55 -4.10 -4.01 -2.32
CA VAL A 55 -2.68 -4.33 -2.43
C VAL A 55 -2.52 -5.68 -3.11
N LEU A 56 -1.70 -5.74 -4.15
CA LEU A 56 -1.14 -6.98 -4.68
C LEU A 56 0.05 -7.37 -3.81
N ILE A 57 0.02 -8.60 -3.30
CA ILE A 57 1.12 -9.21 -2.58
C ILE A 57 1.62 -10.39 -3.38
N GLU A 58 2.93 -10.43 -3.60
CA GLU A 58 3.63 -11.52 -4.29
C GLU A 58 4.53 -12.24 -3.28
N PHE A 59 4.43 -13.56 -3.22
CA PHE A 59 5.20 -14.43 -2.35
C PHE A 59 6.24 -15.21 -3.16
N SER A 60 7.51 -15.05 -2.80
CA SER A 60 8.60 -15.83 -3.38
C SER A 60 9.07 -16.87 -2.38
N PHE A 61 8.53 -18.09 -2.48
CA PHE A 61 8.94 -19.21 -1.62
C PHE A 61 10.36 -19.67 -1.96
N LYS A 62 11.20 -19.84 -0.94
CA LYS A 62 12.55 -20.37 -1.12
C LYS A 62 12.50 -21.79 -1.65
N ASP A 63 13.44 -22.15 -2.51
CA ASP A 63 13.41 -23.44 -3.23
C ASP A 63 13.28 -24.66 -2.31
N GLU A 64 13.99 -24.66 -1.18
CA GLU A 64 13.97 -25.73 -0.17
C GLU A 64 12.62 -25.87 0.55
N MET A 65 11.75 -24.86 0.45
CA MET A 65 10.49 -24.74 1.20
C MET A 65 9.25 -24.99 0.34
N LYS A 66 9.38 -24.98 -0.99
CA LYS A 66 8.25 -25.04 -1.95
C LYS A 66 7.37 -26.28 -1.78
N ASP A 67 7.95 -27.40 -1.38
CA ASP A 67 7.21 -28.66 -1.19
C ASP A 67 6.52 -28.75 0.19
N PHE A 68 6.87 -27.88 1.13
CA PHE A 68 6.42 -27.97 2.52
C PHE A 68 5.55 -26.79 2.95
N VAL A 69 5.80 -25.60 2.43
CA VAL A 69 5.06 -24.38 2.75
C VAL A 69 3.98 -24.18 1.70
N ASN A 70 2.72 -24.16 2.13
CA ASN A 70 1.59 -23.98 1.24
C ASN A 70 1.03 -22.56 1.36
N GLY A 71 0.82 -21.91 0.22
CA GLY A 71 0.29 -20.56 0.07
C GLY A 71 0.28 -20.16 -1.41
N PRO A 72 -0.39 -19.06 -1.77
CA PRO A 72 -0.41 -18.61 -3.17
C PRO A 72 0.90 -17.90 -3.54
N GLU A 73 1.28 -17.93 -4.82
CA GLU A 73 2.39 -17.10 -5.35
C GLU A 73 2.03 -15.60 -5.33
N GLU A 74 0.74 -15.28 -5.43
CA GLU A 74 0.24 -13.91 -5.36
C GLU A 74 -1.20 -13.85 -4.83
N VAL A 75 -1.55 -12.73 -4.19
CA VAL A 75 -2.91 -12.45 -3.75
C VAL A 75 -3.18 -10.95 -3.77
N VAL A 76 -4.38 -10.55 -4.22
CA VAL A 76 -4.86 -9.20 -3.99
C VAL A 76 -5.69 -9.17 -2.70
N ILE A 77 -5.30 -8.32 -1.76
CA ILE A 77 -6.05 -8.06 -0.53
C ILE A 77 -6.68 -6.67 -0.58
N GLN A 78 -8.01 -6.63 -0.47
CA GLN A 78 -8.78 -5.38 -0.51
C GLN A 78 -8.53 -4.53 0.74
N SER A 79 -8.90 -3.25 0.68
CA SER A 79 -8.76 -2.32 1.81
C SER A 79 -9.41 -2.88 3.07
N GLU A 80 -8.69 -2.76 4.20
CA GLU A 80 -9.13 -3.24 5.51
C GLU A 80 -9.50 -4.73 5.60
N ALA A 81 -9.23 -5.53 4.55
CA ALA A 81 -9.55 -6.94 4.53
C ALA A 81 -8.57 -7.78 5.34
N CYS A 82 -8.99 -9.01 5.66
CA CYS A 82 -8.23 -9.97 6.44
C CYS A 82 -8.46 -11.36 5.82
N ILE A 83 -7.39 -12.03 5.42
CA ILE A 83 -7.43 -13.38 4.86
C ILE A 83 -6.86 -14.34 5.91
N PRO A 84 -7.70 -15.14 6.58
CA PRO A 84 -7.23 -16.10 7.56
C PRO A 84 -6.48 -17.24 6.88
N GLU A 85 -5.46 -17.77 7.55
CA GLU A 85 -4.80 -19.04 7.17
C GLU A 85 -4.30 -19.05 5.72
N LEU A 86 -3.79 -17.90 5.24
CA LEU A 86 -3.32 -17.70 3.87
C LEU A 86 -2.09 -18.58 3.56
N ILE A 87 -1.16 -18.66 4.51
CA ILE A 87 0.04 -19.49 4.42
C ILE A 87 0.03 -20.49 5.56
N SER A 88 0.50 -21.71 5.29
CA SER A 88 0.68 -22.76 6.27
C SER A 88 2.10 -23.33 6.21
N ILE A 89 2.72 -23.46 7.38
CA ILE A 89 4.09 -23.93 7.58
C ILE A 89 4.05 -25.08 8.60
N PRO A 90 4.51 -26.29 8.26
CA PRO A 90 4.65 -27.39 9.21
C PRO A 90 5.54 -26.98 10.39
N ILE A 91 5.11 -27.27 11.62
CA ILE A 91 5.84 -26.88 12.84
C ILE A 91 7.23 -27.52 12.93
N GLU A 92 7.42 -28.67 12.28
CA GLU A 92 8.70 -29.38 12.21
C GLU A 92 9.80 -28.57 11.51
N LEU A 93 9.44 -27.61 10.66
CA LEU A 93 10.38 -26.69 10.02
C LEU A 93 10.75 -25.50 10.91
N ILE A 94 9.99 -25.28 11.99
CA ILE A 94 10.11 -24.10 12.84
C ILE A 94 11.03 -24.40 14.02
N LYS A 95 12.19 -23.73 14.02
CA LYS A 95 13.20 -23.87 15.08
C LYS A 95 12.73 -23.34 16.43
N ASP A 96 11.98 -22.24 16.43
CA ASP A 96 11.45 -21.60 17.63
C ASP A 96 10.01 -21.13 17.40
N THR A 97 9.07 -21.77 18.07
CA THR A 97 7.64 -21.45 17.97
C THR A 97 7.24 -20.23 18.77
N SER A 98 8.12 -19.69 19.63
CA SER A 98 7.87 -18.46 20.39
C SER A 98 8.16 -17.19 19.58
N SER A 99 8.94 -17.31 18.50
CA SER A 99 9.29 -16.22 17.59
C SER A 99 9.43 -16.73 16.16
N ILE A 100 8.34 -16.65 15.40
CA ILE A 100 8.29 -17.20 14.05
C ILE A 100 8.76 -16.15 13.04
N GLU A 101 9.99 -16.32 12.55
CA GLU A 101 10.56 -15.48 11.48
C GLU A 101 10.12 -15.99 10.11
N TRP A 102 8.96 -15.55 9.62
CA TRP A 102 8.41 -15.99 8.32
C TRP A 102 9.36 -15.77 7.12
N ARG A 103 10.30 -14.82 7.22
CA ARG A 103 11.34 -14.55 6.21
C ARG A 103 12.31 -15.69 6.01
N ASP A 104 12.36 -16.65 6.93
CA ASP A 104 13.14 -17.86 6.74
C ASP A 104 12.56 -18.75 5.64
N TYR A 105 11.28 -18.59 5.28
CA TYR A 105 10.56 -19.48 4.37
C TYR A 105 10.24 -18.85 3.01
N PHE A 106 9.93 -17.56 2.98
CA PHE A 106 9.57 -16.84 1.75
C PHE A 106 9.87 -15.35 1.86
N ASP A 107 10.06 -14.72 0.71
CA ASP A 107 10.12 -13.26 0.56
C ASP A 107 8.76 -12.71 0.14
N VAL A 108 8.49 -11.44 0.47
CA VAL A 108 7.23 -10.76 0.16
C VAL A 108 7.52 -9.46 -0.59
N ASN A 109 6.90 -9.30 -1.75
CA ASN A 109 6.79 -8.01 -2.43
C ASN A 109 5.34 -7.51 -2.36
N ALA A 110 5.15 -6.20 -2.23
CA ALA A 110 3.83 -5.60 -2.12
C ALA A 110 3.72 -4.34 -2.96
N SER A 111 2.67 -4.27 -3.78
CA SER A 111 2.36 -3.14 -4.66
C SER A 111 0.93 -2.67 -4.41
N LEU A 112 0.73 -1.34 -4.33
CA LEU A 112 -0.63 -0.78 -4.25
C LEU A 112 -1.40 -1.11 -5.54
N GLY A 113 -2.71 -1.35 -5.40
CA GLY A 113 -3.61 -1.59 -6.52
C GLY A 113 -4.11 -3.03 -6.65
N ASP A 114 -5.01 -3.22 -7.61
CA ASP A 114 -5.54 -4.51 -8.03
C ASP A 114 -5.40 -4.62 -9.56
N PRO A 115 -4.26 -5.11 -10.08
CA PRO A 115 -4.01 -5.10 -11.52
C PRO A 115 -4.94 -6.03 -12.32
N TYR A 116 -5.73 -6.87 -11.64
CA TYR A 116 -6.67 -7.80 -12.27
C TYR A 116 -8.05 -7.18 -12.46
N ASN A 117 -8.43 -6.24 -11.60
CA ASN A 117 -9.74 -5.59 -11.63
C ASN A 117 -9.70 -4.08 -11.95
N SER A 118 -8.52 -3.46 -12.01
CA SER A 118 -8.36 -2.06 -12.45
C SER A 118 -8.44 -1.95 -13.98
N ALA A 119 -9.34 -1.10 -14.48
CA ALA A 119 -9.49 -0.85 -15.92
C ALA A 119 -9.80 0.61 -16.19
N HIS A 120 -8.93 1.30 -16.92
CA HIS A 120 -9.15 2.72 -17.23
C HIS A 120 -10.39 2.92 -18.10
N ASN A 121 -11.25 3.88 -17.72
CA ASN A 121 -12.32 4.36 -18.57
C ASN A 121 -11.82 5.45 -19.55
N ASP A 122 -11.62 5.09 -20.81
CA ASP A 122 -11.14 5.97 -21.89
C ASP A 122 -12.04 7.19 -22.17
N SER A 123 -13.29 7.20 -21.69
CA SER A 123 -14.16 8.39 -21.82
C SER A 123 -13.88 9.47 -20.77
N ILE A 124 -13.06 9.17 -19.76
CA ILE A 124 -12.76 10.11 -18.69
C ILE A 124 -11.70 11.10 -19.15
N LEU A 125 -12.04 12.38 -19.05
CA LEU A 125 -11.11 13.48 -19.26
C LEU A 125 -10.46 13.87 -17.93
N TYR A 126 -9.14 13.85 -17.90
CA TYR A 126 -8.36 14.33 -16.77
C TYR A 126 -8.20 15.84 -16.84
N ASN A 127 -8.35 16.50 -15.71
CA ASN A 127 -7.90 17.88 -15.54
C ASN A 127 -6.38 17.93 -15.45
N LEU A 128 -5.81 19.10 -15.70
CA LEU A 128 -4.42 19.36 -15.35
C LEU A 128 -4.27 19.36 -13.81
N PRO A 129 -3.18 18.81 -13.26
CA PRO A 129 -3.03 18.62 -11.81
C PRO A 129 -2.62 19.90 -11.07
N PHE A 130 -3.14 21.05 -11.48
CA PHE A 130 -2.84 22.36 -10.91
C PHE A 130 -4.00 23.33 -11.14
N SER A 131 -3.98 24.46 -10.42
CA SER A 131 -5.07 25.44 -10.45
C SER A 131 -5.44 25.91 -11.87
N SER A 132 -6.74 26.04 -12.11
CA SER A 132 -7.28 26.49 -13.41
C SER A 132 -6.68 27.82 -13.86
N GLY A 133 -6.43 27.95 -15.17
CA GLY A 133 -5.81 29.13 -15.79
C GLY A 133 -4.28 29.16 -15.73
N LYS A 134 -3.64 28.23 -15.01
CA LYS A 134 -2.18 28.08 -15.01
C LYS A 134 -1.70 27.22 -16.19
N LYS A 135 -0.41 27.35 -16.49
CA LYS A 135 0.29 26.53 -17.48
C LYS A 135 1.73 26.31 -17.00
N TYR A 136 2.22 25.10 -17.17
CA TYR A 136 3.60 24.73 -16.87
C TYR A 136 4.18 23.94 -18.02
N ARG A 137 5.50 23.99 -18.14
CA ARG A 137 6.23 23.20 -19.12
C ARG A 137 6.30 21.76 -18.62
N ILE A 138 6.15 20.80 -19.53
CA ILE A 138 6.50 19.40 -19.25
C ILE A 138 8.03 19.29 -19.31
N MET A 139 8.66 18.94 -18.19
CA MET A 139 10.10 18.67 -18.13
C MET A 139 10.41 17.27 -18.62
N GLN A 140 9.59 16.29 -18.23
CA GLN A 140 9.75 14.90 -18.62
C GLN A 140 8.40 14.32 -19.09
N PRO A 141 8.27 13.95 -20.37
CA PRO A 141 7.06 13.35 -20.90
C PRO A 141 6.95 11.87 -20.55
N TRP A 142 5.80 11.28 -20.89
CA TRP A 142 5.61 9.82 -20.90
C TRP A 142 6.62 9.17 -21.84
N ASN A 143 7.01 7.92 -21.57
CA ASN A 143 8.11 7.21 -22.24
C ASN A 143 9.45 7.97 -22.19
N GLY A 144 9.64 8.85 -21.20
CA GLY A 144 10.89 9.58 -20.98
C GLY A 144 12.06 8.63 -20.67
N LYS A 145 13.20 8.84 -21.35
CA LYS A 145 14.38 7.95 -21.25
C LYS A 145 15.10 7.97 -19.90
N LEU A 146 14.85 8.98 -19.06
CA LEU A 146 15.56 9.16 -17.79
C LEU A 146 14.99 8.30 -16.67
N SER A 147 13.66 8.33 -16.48
CA SER A 147 13.00 7.53 -15.44
C SER A 147 11.60 7.04 -15.81
N HIS A 148 10.97 7.55 -16.88
CA HIS A 148 9.61 7.18 -17.32
C HIS A 148 9.60 6.03 -18.34
N PHE A 149 10.31 4.95 -18.03
CA PHE A 149 10.40 3.79 -18.91
C PHE A 149 10.08 2.45 -18.23
N THR A 150 9.85 2.43 -16.91
CA THR A 150 9.44 1.23 -16.19
C THR A 150 7.92 1.05 -16.26
N ARG A 151 7.40 -0.12 -15.89
CA ARG A 151 5.95 -0.39 -15.94
C ARG A 151 5.16 0.62 -15.10
N GLU A 152 5.73 1.05 -13.98
CA GLU A 152 5.11 1.93 -12.99
C GLU A 152 5.16 3.41 -13.40
N SER A 153 6.17 3.83 -14.15
CA SER A 153 6.42 5.25 -14.47
C SER A 153 6.27 5.61 -15.94
N LYS A 154 6.02 4.64 -16.84
CA LYS A 154 5.98 4.86 -18.29
C LYS A 154 5.04 5.98 -18.72
N TYR A 155 3.94 6.17 -18.00
CA TYR A 155 2.92 7.18 -18.31
C TYR A 155 2.98 8.43 -17.41
N ALA A 156 4.02 8.56 -16.59
CA ALA A 156 4.19 9.71 -15.72
C ALA A 156 4.55 10.99 -16.51
N LEU A 157 4.25 12.13 -15.90
CA LEU A 157 4.52 13.47 -16.42
C LEU A 157 5.13 14.33 -15.31
N ASP A 158 6.29 14.91 -15.60
CA ASP A 158 6.91 15.88 -14.70
C ASP A 158 6.66 17.30 -15.21
N PHE A 159 6.10 18.14 -14.36
CA PHE A 159 5.82 19.54 -14.66
C PHE A 159 6.84 20.46 -13.98
N ASP A 160 7.30 21.47 -14.72
CA ASP A 160 8.17 22.55 -14.21
C ASP A 160 7.34 23.54 -13.39
N MET A 161 6.96 23.14 -12.18
CA MET A 161 6.15 23.94 -11.26
C MET A 161 7.05 24.68 -10.25
N PRO A 162 6.73 25.94 -9.89
CA PRO A 162 7.37 26.61 -8.77
C PRO A 162 7.20 25.82 -7.48
N GLU A 163 8.23 25.79 -6.64
CA GLU A 163 8.14 25.18 -5.31
C GLU A 163 7.03 25.85 -4.48
N GLY A 164 6.22 25.03 -3.80
CA GLY A 164 5.10 25.49 -2.97
C GLY A 164 3.84 25.87 -3.74
N ASP A 165 3.81 25.68 -5.05
CA ASP A 165 2.58 25.86 -5.81
C ASP A 165 1.53 24.76 -5.50
N THR A 166 0.26 25.09 -5.71
CA THR A 166 -0.87 24.20 -5.41
C THR A 166 -1.01 23.11 -6.47
N ILE A 167 -1.03 21.87 -5.99
CA ILE A 167 -1.40 20.70 -6.80
C ILE A 167 -2.89 20.44 -6.62
N CYS A 168 -3.57 20.13 -7.72
CA CYS A 168 -4.98 19.77 -7.72
C CYS A 168 -5.15 18.32 -8.18
N ALA A 169 -6.18 17.64 -7.68
CA ALA A 169 -6.52 16.32 -8.18
C ALA A 169 -6.92 16.41 -9.66
N ALA A 170 -6.25 15.64 -10.52
CA ALA A 170 -6.54 15.57 -11.95
C ALA A 170 -7.90 14.89 -12.23
N ARG A 171 -8.33 13.99 -11.34
CA ARG A 171 -9.61 13.28 -11.40
C ARG A 171 -10.09 13.01 -9.96
N GLU A 172 -11.40 12.97 -9.77
CA GLU A 172 -12.01 12.61 -8.49
C GLU A 172 -11.60 11.22 -8.00
N GLY A 173 -11.57 11.03 -6.69
CA GLY A 173 -11.21 9.76 -6.09
C GLY A 173 -11.01 9.87 -4.58
N ILE A 174 -10.52 8.80 -3.97
CA ILE A 174 -10.29 8.70 -2.54
C ILE A 174 -8.79 8.73 -2.28
N VAL A 175 -8.35 9.57 -1.35
CA VAL A 175 -6.94 9.55 -0.89
C VAL A 175 -6.72 8.27 -0.07
N ILE A 176 -5.86 7.39 -0.57
CA ILE A 176 -5.56 6.09 0.07
C ILE A 176 -4.20 6.02 0.73
N ARG A 177 -3.30 6.98 0.43
CA ARG A 177 -1.98 7.08 1.04
C ARG A 177 -1.48 8.52 1.00
N THR A 178 -0.88 8.95 2.10
CA THR A 178 -0.15 10.21 2.22
C THR A 178 1.23 9.96 2.81
N VAL A 179 2.23 10.70 2.33
CA VAL A 179 3.58 10.75 2.89
C VAL A 179 4.01 12.21 2.82
N ASP A 180 4.40 12.80 3.94
CA ASP A 180 4.71 14.23 4.03
C ASP A 180 5.93 14.54 4.91
N HIS A 181 6.60 13.51 5.43
CA HIS A 181 7.63 13.66 6.46
C HIS A 181 9.05 13.76 5.90
N PHE A 182 9.31 13.45 4.63
CA PHE A 182 10.64 13.56 4.04
C PHE A 182 11.02 15.03 3.87
N THR A 183 12.27 15.35 4.16
CA THR A 183 12.85 16.71 4.01
C THR A 183 13.90 16.75 2.90
N GLU A 184 14.39 15.58 2.49
CA GLU A 184 15.38 15.39 1.45
C GLU A 184 14.78 15.55 0.06
N ASN A 185 15.58 16.04 -0.88
CA ASN A 185 15.21 16.21 -2.27
C ASN A 185 16.41 15.94 -3.20
N GLY A 186 16.13 15.49 -4.42
CA GLY A 186 17.15 15.28 -5.45
C GLY A 186 18.17 14.16 -5.13
N GLY A 187 18.98 13.80 -6.14
CA GLY A 187 20.06 12.82 -5.95
C GLY A 187 19.61 11.35 -5.96
N LYS A 188 20.56 10.46 -6.26
CA LYS A 188 20.32 9.01 -6.33
C LYS A 188 20.12 8.40 -4.94
N GLU A 189 20.74 9.01 -3.94
CA GLU A 189 20.70 8.69 -2.52
C GLU A 189 19.33 8.92 -1.87
N HIS A 190 18.44 9.67 -2.54
CA HIS A 190 17.10 9.99 -2.06
C HIS A 190 15.99 9.45 -2.98
N LYS A 191 16.33 8.51 -3.87
CA LYS A 191 15.38 7.93 -4.84
C LYS A 191 14.12 7.33 -4.18
N ASP A 192 14.25 6.83 -2.95
CA ASP A 192 13.16 6.20 -2.19
C ASP A 192 12.48 7.18 -1.22
N LYS A 193 12.86 8.47 -1.25
CA LYS A 193 12.35 9.54 -0.38
C LYS A 193 11.54 10.52 -1.21
N ALA A 194 10.22 10.36 -1.19
CA ALA A 194 9.31 11.30 -1.81
C ALA A 194 8.05 11.45 -0.95
N ASN A 195 7.73 12.70 -0.64
CA ASN A 195 6.39 13.02 -0.15
C ASN A 195 5.41 12.87 -1.31
N GLN A 196 4.24 12.31 -1.01
CA GLN A 196 3.27 11.94 -2.02
C GLN A 196 1.84 11.88 -1.49
N VAL A 197 0.91 12.02 -2.42
CA VAL A 197 -0.51 11.67 -2.25
C VAL A 197 -0.85 10.64 -3.31
N VAL A 198 -1.51 9.55 -2.90
CA VAL A 198 -2.06 8.55 -3.82
C VAL A 198 -3.58 8.59 -3.76
N VAL A 199 -4.19 8.80 -4.92
CA VAL A 199 -5.65 8.83 -5.09
C VAL A 199 -6.09 7.58 -5.84
N LEU A 200 -7.04 6.84 -5.28
CA LEU A 200 -7.72 5.71 -5.91
C LEU A 200 -8.99 6.20 -6.60
N HIS A 201 -9.16 5.84 -7.87
CA HIS A 201 -10.35 6.13 -8.66
C HIS A 201 -11.36 4.98 -8.57
N ASP A 202 -12.60 5.27 -8.99
CA ASP A 202 -13.72 4.32 -9.00
C ASP A 202 -13.50 3.13 -9.94
N ASP A 203 -12.72 3.32 -11.00
CA ASP A 203 -12.33 2.28 -11.96
C ASP A 203 -11.10 1.45 -11.52
N GLY A 204 -10.65 1.63 -10.28
CA GLY A 204 -9.51 0.96 -9.69
C GLY A 204 -8.15 1.49 -10.14
N THR A 205 -8.09 2.45 -11.09
CA THR A 205 -6.83 3.14 -11.42
C THR A 205 -6.41 4.07 -10.30
N MET A 206 -5.13 4.45 -10.26
CA MET A 206 -4.59 5.33 -9.23
C MET A 206 -3.78 6.48 -9.84
N ALA A 207 -3.86 7.64 -9.20
CA ALA A 207 -2.99 8.78 -9.48
C ALA A 207 -2.00 8.98 -8.33
N PHE A 208 -0.73 9.14 -8.68
CA PHE A 208 0.36 9.42 -7.77
C PHE A 208 0.81 10.87 -7.98
N TYR A 209 0.73 11.69 -6.94
CA TYR A 209 1.28 13.03 -6.91
C TYR A 209 2.52 12.97 -6.03
N VAL A 210 3.71 13.12 -6.61
CA VAL A 210 5.00 12.87 -5.95
C VAL A 210 5.87 14.14 -5.94
N HIS A 211 6.99 14.08 -5.21
CA HIS A 211 7.91 15.22 -5.01
C HIS A 211 7.27 16.41 -4.29
N LEU A 212 6.34 16.11 -3.37
CA LEU A 212 5.67 17.13 -2.58
C LEU A 212 6.60 17.75 -1.53
N LEU A 213 6.31 18.98 -1.12
CA LEU A 213 7.04 19.61 -0.03
C LEU A 213 6.80 18.89 1.30
N HIS A 214 7.79 18.99 2.19
CA HIS A 214 7.66 18.54 3.57
C HIS A 214 6.44 19.20 4.24
N ARG A 215 5.56 18.40 4.83
CA ARG A 215 4.28 18.83 5.45
C ARG A 215 3.37 19.61 4.49
N GLY A 216 3.47 19.34 3.19
CA GLY A 216 2.68 19.97 2.14
C GLY A 216 1.42 19.18 1.73
N VAL A 217 1.04 18.16 2.50
CA VAL A 217 -0.09 17.26 2.24
C VAL A 217 -1.26 17.58 3.16
#